data_AF-A0A9P1EP42-F1
#
_entry.id   AF-A0A9P1EP42-F1
#
_cell.length_a   1.000
_cell.length_b   1.000
_cell.length_c   1.000
_cell.angle_alpha   90.00
_cell.angle_beta   90.00
_cell.angle_gamma   90.00
#
_symmetry.space_group_name_H-M   'P 1'
#
loop_
_entity.id
_entity.type
_entity.pdbx_description
1 polymer ?
#
loop_
_entity_poly.entity_id
_entity_poly.type
_entity_poly.pdbx_seq_one_letter_code
_entity_poly.pdbx_strand_id
1 'polypeptide(L)'
;MLIDVAIQEIKSLITFFEGYRESGYENAIEEAKKISVELDIDPIFPQRRPIRRKKQFDESRDSTSEVVNLSADESFRLNYFLYIVDQAIVSLRRRFEQYQEFESIFGFLFTSEKLSSLEDAQLKLWCSHLEGALKKDEQSDVDGDDMYMELKLFISFLPKKKLGPIDLFKFLKRYTCFPNVVVAYRIMLTTPVTVASAERSFSKLKLLKSYLRSTMSQERLNGLAMIAIENEYLEKIEYKDLIDDFASKTARRTTLFK
;
A
#
# COMPACT_ATOMS: atom_id res chain seq x y z
N MET A 1 -13.68 -0.32 3.59
CA MET A 1 -12.81 0.88 3.68
C MET A 1 -13.11 1.71 2.44
N LEU A 2 -13.51 2.97 2.61
CA LEU A 2 -13.75 3.86 1.47
C LEU A 2 -12.39 4.44 1.04
N ILE A 3 -12.06 4.33 -0.25
CA ILE A 3 -10.72 4.65 -0.77
C ILE A 3 -10.44 6.16 -0.69
N ASP A 4 -11.46 6.99 -0.89
CA ASP A 4 -11.40 8.45 -0.71
C ASP A 4 -10.99 8.86 0.70
N VAL A 5 -11.59 8.25 1.73
CA VAL A 5 -11.21 8.51 3.13
C VAL A 5 -9.75 8.11 3.36
N ALA A 6 -9.33 6.94 2.86
CA ALA A 6 -7.94 6.50 3.00
C ALA A 6 -6.97 7.49 2.34
N ILE A 7 -7.27 7.98 1.13
CA ILE A 7 -6.46 8.99 0.43
C ILE A 7 -6.36 10.28 1.23
N GLN A 8 -7.46 10.73 1.83
CA GLN A 8 -7.48 11.94 2.66
C GLN A 8 -6.61 11.80 3.92
N GLU A 9 -6.71 10.67 4.62
CA GLU A 9 -5.89 10.37 5.80
C GLU A 9 -4.39 10.22 5.47
N ILE A 10 -4.07 9.73 4.27
CA ILE A 10 -2.67 9.67 3.82
C ILE A 10 -2.14 11.08 3.52
N LYS A 11 -2.94 11.92 2.86
CA LYS A 11 -2.58 13.31 2.59
C LYS A 11 -2.35 14.07 3.90
N SER A 12 -3.22 13.90 4.89
CA SER A 12 -3.05 14.51 6.22
C SER A 12 -1.76 14.02 6.90
N LEU A 13 -1.47 12.72 6.83
CA LEU A 13 -0.23 12.16 7.38
C LEU A 13 1.04 12.73 6.72
N ILE A 14 1.03 12.90 5.40
CA ILE A 14 2.17 13.52 4.68
C ILE A 14 2.36 14.98 5.14
N THR A 15 1.27 15.76 5.22
CA THR A 15 1.34 17.15 5.70
C THR A 15 1.82 17.24 7.15
N PHE A 16 1.44 16.26 7.99
CA PHE A 16 1.97 16.16 9.34
C PHE A 16 3.49 15.96 9.34
N PHE A 17 4.02 15.04 8.54
CA PHE A 17 5.47 14.82 8.47
C PHE A 17 6.23 16.01 7.88
N GLU A 18 5.64 16.74 6.93
CA GLU A 18 6.21 17.98 6.40
C GLU A 18 6.33 19.06 7.49
N GLY A 19 5.30 19.27 8.29
CA GLY A 19 5.37 20.18 9.44
C GLY A 19 6.31 19.68 10.56
N TYR A 20 6.32 18.37 10.80
CA TYR A 20 7.21 17.72 11.78
C TYR A 20 8.68 17.80 11.37
N ARG A 21 8.98 17.86 10.07
CA ARG A 21 10.32 18.11 9.56
C ARG A 21 10.86 19.47 10.01
N GLU A 22 10.00 20.49 10.03
CA GLU A 22 10.39 21.87 10.36
C GLU A 22 10.48 22.09 11.87
N SER A 23 9.46 21.67 12.62
CA SER A 23 9.28 21.99 14.05
C SER A 23 9.43 20.80 14.99
N GLY A 24 9.39 19.57 14.47
CA GLY A 24 9.34 18.35 15.27
C GLY A 24 10.63 18.04 16.02
N TYR A 25 11.78 18.53 15.54
CA TYR A 25 13.06 18.26 16.19
C TYR A 25 13.12 18.85 17.60
N GLU A 26 12.71 20.11 17.75
CA GLU A 26 12.75 20.82 19.03
C GLU A 26 11.81 20.16 20.04
N ASN A 27 10.57 19.89 19.62
CA ASN A 27 9.58 19.18 20.43
C ASN A 27 10.07 17.78 20.87
N ALA A 28 10.63 17.01 19.94
CA ALA A 28 11.14 15.67 20.22
C ALA A 28 12.32 15.68 21.20
N ILE A 29 13.20 16.70 21.10
CA ILE A 29 14.28 16.88 22.07
C ILE A 29 13.75 17.26 23.45
N GLU A 30 12.77 18.17 23.53
CA GLU A 30 12.18 18.55 24.81
C GLU A 30 11.51 17.37 25.51
N GLU A 31 10.76 16.55 24.77
CA GLU A 31 10.18 15.32 25.29
C GLU A 31 11.26 14.31 25.72
N ALA A 32 12.28 14.09 24.89
CA ALA A 32 13.38 13.20 25.23
C ALA A 32 14.13 13.66 26.50
N LYS A 33 14.32 14.97 26.67
CA LYS A 33 14.90 15.56 27.90
C LYS A 33 14.04 15.27 29.12
N LYS A 34 12.71 15.45 29.03
CA LYS A 34 11.79 15.12 30.13
C LYS A 34 11.90 13.64 30.52
N ILE A 35 11.86 12.74 29.55
CA ILE A 35 11.98 11.30 29.77
C ILE A 35 13.35 10.94 30.38
N SER A 36 14.44 11.57 29.93
CA SER A 36 15.77 11.30 30.49
C SER A 36 15.88 11.69 31.96
N VAL A 37 15.28 12.83 32.34
CA VAL A 37 15.23 13.28 33.74
C VAL A 37 14.38 12.35 34.60
N GLU A 38 13.24 11.86 34.08
CA GLU A 38 12.41 10.85 34.75
C GLU A 38 13.14 9.52 34.99
N LEU A 39 14.14 9.21 34.15
CA LEU A 39 14.94 7.98 34.23
C LEU A 39 16.29 8.16 34.96
N ASP A 40 16.55 9.33 35.56
CA ASP A 40 17.83 9.70 36.17
C ASP A 40 19.03 9.56 35.20
N ILE A 41 18.81 9.90 33.92
CA ILE A 41 19.83 9.92 32.86
C ILE A 41 20.14 11.36 32.47
N ASP A 42 21.44 11.72 32.44
CA ASP A 42 21.86 13.05 32.01
C ASP A 42 21.54 13.31 30.52
N PRO A 43 20.80 14.37 30.16
CA PRO A 43 20.42 14.71 28.79
C PRO A 43 21.56 15.35 28.00
N ILE A 44 22.66 14.62 27.80
CA ILE A 44 23.85 15.12 27.11
C ILE A 44 24.04 14.35 25.80
N PHE A 45 24.29 15.08 24.71
CA PHE A 45 24.69 14.44 23.46
C PHE A 45 26.11 13.88 23.58
N PRO A 46 26.31 12.56 23.40
CA PRO A 46 27.64 11.98 23.46
C PRO A 46 28.48 12.42 22.26
N GLN A 47 29.63 13.03 22.52
CA GLN A 47 30.58 13.39 21.46
C GLN A 47 31.32 12.15 20.97
N ARG A 48 31.20 11.82 19.69
CA ARG A 48 32.03 10.79 19.06
C ARG A 48 33.44 11.33 18.83
N ARG A 49 34.45 10.51 19.13
CA ARG A 49 35.84 10.86 18.83
C ARG A 49 36.02 11.07 17.32
N PRO A 50 36.52 12.23 16.87
CA PRO A 50 36.79 12.45 15.45
C PRO A 50 37.92 11.52 14.99
N ILE A 51 37.62 10.65 14.03
CA ILE A 51 38.61 9.76 13.42
C ILE A 51 39.35 10.57 12.36
N ARG A 52 40.66 10.77 12.54
CA ARG A 52 41.51 11.42 11.53
C ARG A 52 42.26 10.36 10.73
N ARG A 53 42.17 10.43 9.40
CA ARG A 53 43.02 9.59 8.53
C ARG A 53 44.45 10.11 8.53
N LYS A 54 45.41 9.21 8.31
CA LYS A 54 46.81 9.59 8.07
C LYS A 54 46.90 10.32 6.73
N LYS A 55 47.40 11.56 6.72
CA LYS A 55 47.61 12.34 5.50
C LYS A 55 48.87 11.86 4.76
N GLN A 56 48.82 11.90 3.44
CA GLN A 56 50.02 11.69 2.61
C GLN A 56 50.80 13.01 2.47
N PHE A 57 52.11 12.92 2.20
CA PHE A 57 53.03 14.08 2.20
C PHE A 57 52.62 15.17 1.20
N ASP A 58 52.01 14.77 0.07
CA ASP A 58 51.63 15.67 -1.03
C ASP A 58 50.16 16.15 -0.97
N GLU A 59 49.38 15.80 0.07
CA GLU A 59 48.00 16.29 0.22
C GLU A 59 47.97 17.76 0.63
N SER A 60 47.52 18.63 -0.28
CA SER A 60 47.27 20.04 0.00
C SER A 60 46.14 20.23 1.02
N ARG A 61 46.21 21.30 1.83
CA ARG A 61 45.21 21.62 2.87
C ARG A 61 43.78 21.74 2.31
N ASP A 62 43.64 22.11 1.05
CA ASP A 62 42.35 22.33 0.37
C ASP A 62 41.72 21.05 -0.21
N SER A 63 42.44 19.91 -0.20
CA SER A 63 41.95 18.63 -0.75
C SER A 63 41.14 17.80 0.25
N THR A 64 41.23 18.12 1.55
CA THR A 64 40.28 17.62 2.53
C THR A 64 39.05 18.51 2.47
N SER A 65 37.97 18.02 1.85
CA SER A 65 36.61 18.56 2.01
C SER A 65 36.48 19.14 3.40
N GLU A 66 36.20 20.44 3.50
CA GLU A 66 35.99 21.12 4.78
C GLU A 66 35.05 20.28 5.62
N VAL A 67 35.58 19.54 6.59
CA VAL A 67 34.77 18.75 7.51
C VAL A 67 34.11 19.80 8.38
N VAL A 68 32.90 20.20 8.00
CA VAL A 68 32.07 21.10 8.79
C VAL A 68 31.98 20.47 10.18
N ASN A 69 32.60 21.12 11.17
CA ASN A 69 32.55 20.67 12.56
C ASN A 69 31.15 21.00 13.10
N LEU A 70 30.17 20.18 12.73
CA LEU A 70 28.83 20.24 13.28
C LEU A 70 28.88 19.85 14.76
N SER A 71 28.08 20.52 15.59
CA SER A 71 27.87 20.05 16.96
C SER A 71 27.24 18.65 16.96
N ALA A 72 27.40 17.89 18.06
CA ALA A 72 26.80 16.56 18.15
C ALA A 72 25.27 16.61 17.96
N ASP A 73 24.62 17.67 18.46
CA ASP A 73 23.21 17.98 18.28
C ASP A 73 22.86 18.23 16.80
N GLU A 74 23.53 19.18 16.13
CA GLU A 74 23.28 19.46 14.71
C GLU A 74 23.57 18.25 13.82
N SER A 75 24.59 17.46 14.16
CA SER A 75 24.92 16.23 13.44
C SER A 75 23.82 15.19 13.56
N PHE A 76 23.17 15.08 14.72
CA PHE A 76 22.03 14.20 14.95
C PHE A 76 20.78 14.72 14.24
N ARG A 77 20.51 16.03 14.32
CA ARG A 77 19.43 16.68 13.58
C ARG A 77 19.51 16.38 12.08
N LEU A 78 20.66 16.65 11.47
CA LEU A 78 20.82 16.55 10.01
C LEU A 78 20.91 15.09 9.53
N ASN A 79 21.76 14.27 10.15
CA ASN A 79 22.08 12.95 9.61
C ASN A 79 21.13 11.84 10.09
N TYR A 80 20.39 12.07 11.17
CA TYR A 80 19.46 11.07 11.70
C TYR A 80 18.02 11.56 11.62
N PHE A 81 17.69 12.66 12.31
CA PHE A 81 16.29 13.10 12.41
C PHE A 81 15.72 13.50 11.05
N LEU A 82 16.33 14.46 10.36
CA LEU A 82 15.85 14.91 9.05
C LEU A 82 15.91 13.78 8.02
N TYR A 83 16.97 12.96 8.04
CA TYR A 83 17.07 11.81 7.15
C TYR A 83 15.90 10.84 7.32
N ILE A 84 15.51 10.49 8.55
CA ILE A 84 14.39 9.59 8.81
C ILE A 84 13.07 10.21 8.39
N VAL A 85 12.84 11.48 8.71
CA VAL A 85 11.61 12.19 8.35
C VAL A 85 11.49 12.31 6.83
N ASP A 86 12.57 12.70 6.14
CA ASP A 86 12.63 12.79 4.69
C ASP A 86 12.40 11.43 4.03
N GLN A 87 13.02 10.38 4.57
CA GLN A 87 12.80 9.02 4.09
C GLN A 87 11.35 8.58 4.28
N ALA A 88 10.71 8.94 5.39
CA ALA A 88 9.29 8.66 5.63
C ALA A 88 8.41 9.39 4.62
N ILE A 89 8.62 10.70 4.40
CA ILE A 89 7.88 11.51 3.42
C ILE A 89 8.01 10.91 2.02
N VAL A 90 9.24 10.63 1.57
CA VAL A 90 9.50 10.06 0.24
C VAL A 90 8.87 8.68 0.10
N SER A 91 8.98 7.84 1.13
CA SER A 91 8.43 6.48 1.11
C SER A 91 6.90 6.50 1.06
N LEU A 92 6.25 7.38 1.83
CA LEU A 92 4.80 7.56 1.82
C LEU A 92 4.34 8.07 0.45
N ARG A 93 4.94 9.16 -0.06
CA ARG A 93 4.60 9.71 -1.38
C ARG A 93 4.72 8.66 -2.48
N ARG A 94 5.85 7.95 -2.55
CA ARG A 94 6.07 6.88 -3.56
C ARG A 94 5.06 5.74 -3.41
N ARG A 95 4.77 5.31 -2.18
CA ARG A 95 3.84 4.20 -1.93
C ARG A 95 2.40 4.53 -2.34
N PHE A 96 2.03 5.81 -2.30
CA PHE A 96 0.66 6.27 -2.53
C PHE A 96 0.46 7.03 -3.84
N GLU A 97 1.49 7.13 -4.68
CA GLU A 97 1.39 7.65 -6.05
C GLU A 97 0.34 6.88 -6.88
N GLN A 98 0.37 5.55 -6.80
CA GLN A 98 -0.61 4.67 -7.46
C GLN A 98 -2.06 4.92 -7.02
N TYR A 99 -2.27 5.41 -5.80
CA TYR A 99 -3.61 5.76 -5.34
C TYR A 99 -4.14 7.02 -6.02
N GLN A 100 -3.27 7.97 -6.34
CA GLN A 100 -3.66 9.19 -7.03
C GLN A 100 -4.05 8.89 -8.48
N GLU A 101 -3.28 8.02 -9.15
CA GLU A 101 -3.63 7.49 -10.48
C GLU A 101 -4.94 6.69 -10.43
N PHE A 102 -5.10 5.83 -9.43
CA PHE A 102 -6.34 5.07 -9.28
C PHE A 102 -7.56 5.98 -9.00
N GLU A 103 -7.38 7.03 -8.19
CA GLU A 103 -8.39 8.06 -7.94
C GLU A 103 -8.71 8.86 -9.22
N SER A 104 -7.72 9.17 -10.05
CA SER A 104 -7.94 9.90 -11.30
C SER A 104 -8.66 9.06 -12.37
N ILE A 105 -8.63 7.73 -12.28
CA ILE A 105 -9.34 6.84 -13.20
C ILE A 105 -10.74 6.50 -12.66
N PHE A 106 -10.83 6.06 -11.40
CA PHE A 106 -12.05 5.48 -10.82
C PHE A 106 -12.74 6.35 -9.76
N GLY A 107 -12.15 7.48 -9.37
CA GLY A 107 -12.58 8.26 -8.21
C GLY A 107 -14.02 8.76 -8.29
N PHE A 108 -14.54 8.97 -9.50
CA PHE A 108 -15.93 9.36 -9.72
C PHE A 108 -16.94 8.27 -9.36
N LEU A 109 -16.55 6.98 -9.39
CA LEU A 109 -17.40 5.82 -9.09
C LEU A 109 -17.45 5.45 -7.59
N PHE A 110 -16.68 6.12 -6.73
CA PHE A 110 -16.51 5.72 -5.33
C PHE A 110 -17.78 5.86 -4.49
N THR A 111 -18.56 6.91 -4.70
CA THR A 111 -19.76 7.17 -3.91
C THR A 111 -20.90 7.66 -4.78
N SER A 112 -22.13 7.37 -4.34
CA SER A 112 -23.34 7.87 -5.00
C SER A 112 -23.35 9.40 -5.05
N GLU A 113 -22.82 10.07 -4.02
CA GLU A 113 -22.77 11.53 -3.94
C GLU A 113 -21.87 12.12 -5.03
N LYS A 114 -20.65 11.60 -5.19
CA LYS A 114 -19.74 12.02 -6.25
C LYS A 114 -20.38 11.84 -7.63
N LEU A 115 -20.97 10.68 -7.90
CA LEU A 115 -21.69 10.43 -9.15
C LEU A 115 -22.83 11.44 -9.40
N SER A 116 -23.66 11.68 -8.39
CA SER A 116 -24.81 12.60 -8.51
C SER A 116 -24.43 14.07 -8.57
N SER A 117 -23.21 14.43 -8.16
CA SER A 117 -22.73 15.82 -8.13
C SER A 117 -22.09 16.28 -9.45
N LEU A 118 -21.79 15.35 -10.36
CA LEU A 118 -21.09 15.65 -11.60
C LEU A 118 -22.02 16.24 -12.66
N GLU A 119 -21.53 17.25 -13.38
CA GLU A 119 -22.20 17.79 -14.56
C GLU A 119 -22.13 16.80 -15.74
N ASP A 120 -23.13 16.82 -16.62
CA ASP A 120 -23.22 15.91 -17.78
C ASP A 120 -21.95 15.91 -18.65
N ALA A 121 -21.37 17.10 -18.90
CA ALA A 121 -20.15 17.22 -19.70
C ALA A 121 -18.93 16.61 -19.00
N GLN A 122 -18.84 16.75 -17.67
CA GLN A 122 -17.79 16.14 -16.88
C GLN A 122 -17.96 14.63 -16.86
N LEU A 123 -19.17 14.13 -16.60
CA LEU A 123 -19.45 12.69 -16.56
C LEU A 123 -19.02 12.00 -17.86
N LYS A 124 -19.32 12.62 -19.02
CA LYS A 124 -18.88 12.12 -20.32
C LYS A 124 -17.35 12.09 -20.44
N LEU A 125 -16.67 13.17 -20.04
CA LEU A 125 -15.20 13.23 -20.04
C LEU A 125 -14.58 12.14 -19.16
N TRP A 126 -15.13 11.89 -17.97
CA TRP A 126 -14.66 10.82 -17.07
C TRP A 126 -14.87 9.43 -17.67
N CYS A 127 -15.97 9.20 -18.39
CA CYS A 127 -16.20 7.92 -19.08
C CYS A 127 -15.20 7.70 -20.22
N SER A 128 -14.93 8.73 -21.05
CA SER A 128 -13.91 8.66 -22.09
C SER A 128 -12.50 8.48 -21.53
N HIS A 129 -12.20 9.11 -20.38
CA HIS A 129 -10.92 8.93 -19.69
C HIS A 129 -10.76 7.50 -19.16
N LEU A 130 -11.82 6.91 -18.60
CA LEU A 130 -11.81 5.53 -18.12
C LEU A 130 -11.67 4.52 -19.26
N GLU A 131 -12.36 4.75 -20.39
CA GLU A 131 -12.16 3.96 -21.61
C GLU A 131 -10.69 4.01 -22.06
N GLY A 132 -10.09 5.20 -22.13
CA GLY A 132 -8.68 5.36 -22.49
C GLY A 132 -7.74 4.63 -21.53
N ALA A 133 -8.03 4.64 -20.22
CA ALA A 133 -7.24 3.96 -19.20
C ALA A 133 -7.36 2.42 -19.25
N LEU A 134 -8.49 1.91 -19.75
CA LEU A 134 -8.76 0.48 -19.92
C LEU A 134 -8.56 -0.02 -21.36
N LYS A 135 -8.06 0.84 -22.25
CA LYS A 135 -7.73 0.48 -23.62
C LYS A 135 -6.34 -0.14 -23.68
N LYS A 136 -6.26 -1.32 -24.30
CA LYS A 136 -5.01 -1.95 -24.69
C LYS A 136 -5.05 -2.26 -26.17
N ASP A 137 -4.06 -1.74 -26.90
CA ASP A 137 -4.03 -1.79 -28.37
C ASP A 137 -5.31 -1.18 -28.97
N GLU A 138 -6.14 -1.96 -29.66
CA GLU A 138 -7.42 -1.51 -30.22
C GLU A 138 -8.66 -2.02 -29.47
N GLN A 139 -8.48 -2.68 -28.33
CA GLN A 139 -9.57 -3.23 -27.54
C GLN A 139 -9.67 -2.49 -26.21
N SER A 140 -10.87 -2.01 -25.89
CA SER A 140 -11.20 -1.47 -24.57
C SER A 140 -12.11 -2.45 -23.84
N ASP A 141 -11.91 -2.59 -22.53
CA ASP A 141 -12.80 -3.36 -21.67
C ASP A 141 -14.19 -2.71 -21.51
N VAL A 142 -14.30 -1.40 -21.79
CA VAL A 142 -15.49 -0.59 -21.59
C VAL A 142 -15.65 0.42 -22.72
N ASP A 143 -16.88 0.60 -23.22
CA ASP A 143 -17.22 1.68 -24.16
C ASP A 143 -17.63 2.94 -23.37
N GLY A 144 -16.93 4.06 -23.57
CA GLY A 144 -17.14 5.27 -22.79
C GLY A 144 -18.45 5.99 -23.10
N ASP A 145 -18.93 5.96 -24.35
CA ASP A 145 -20.19 6.59 -24.74
C ASP A 145 -21.40 5.79 -24.22
N ASP A 146 -21.34 4.46 -24.32
CA ASP A 146 -22.36 3.57 -23.75
C ASP A 146 -22.37 3.65 -22.22
N MET A 147 -21.19 3.63 -21.58
CA MET A 147 -21.07 3.78 -20.13
C MET A 147 -21.66 5.10 -19.64
N TYR A 148 -21.45 6.20 -20.36
CA TYR A 148 -22.04 7.50 -20.03
C TYR A 148 -23.58 7.44 -20.03
N MET A 149 -24.18 6.82 -21.06
CA MET A 149 -25.64 6.65 -21.13
C MET A 149 -26.17 5.75 -20.01
N GLU A 150 -25.48 4.64 -19.75
CA GLU A 150 -25.78 3.73 -18.64
C GLU A 150 -25.74 4.44 -17.30
N LEU A 151 -24.69 5.24 -17.03
CA LEU A 151 -24.54 6.00 -15.78
C LEU A 151 -25.61 7.07 -15.63
N LYS A 152 -25.95 7.79 -16.69
CA LYS A 152 -27.01 8.80 -16.65
C LYS A 152 -28.36 8.19 -16.27
N LEU A 153 -28.68 7.03 -16.85
CA LEU A 153 -29.85 6.26 -16.46
C LEU A 153 -29.74 5.76 -15.02
N PHE A 154 -28.59 5.21 -14.64
CA PHE A 154 -28.35 4.68 -13.31
C PHE A 154 -28.51 5.74 -12.20
N ILE A 155 -27.98 6.95 -12.41
CA ILE A 155 -28.09 8.08 -11.48
C ILE A 155 -29.57 8.42 -11.22
N SER A 156 -30.44 8.32 -12.22
CA SER A 156 -31.88 8.56 -12.05
C SER A 156 -32.58 7.53 -11.16
N PHE A 157 -32.03 6.31 -11.05
CA PHE A 157 -32.54 5.23 -10.20
C PHE A 157 -31.90 5.15 -8.82
N LEU A 158 -30.86 5.95 -8.56
CA LEU A 158 -30.16 5.90 -7.28
C LEU A 158 -31.07 6.38 -6.13
N PRO A 159 -31.14 5.63 -5.01
CA PRO A 159 -31.83 6.12 -3.83
C PRO A 159 -31.06 7.32 -3.25
N LYS A 160 -31.77 8.25 -2.59
CA LYS A 160 -31.18 9.43 -1.92
C LYS A 160 -30.28 9.10 -0.70
N LYS A 161 -29.85 7.85 -0.56
CA LYS A 161 -28.99 7.36 0.52
C LYS A 161 -27.55 7.36 0.03
N LYS A 162 -26.62 7.74 0.92
CA LYS A 162 -25.18 7.55 0.68
C LYS A 162 -24.87 6.07 0.53
N LEU A 163 -24.39 5.68 -0.64
CA LEU A 163 -24.00 4.31 -0.97
C LEU A 163 -22.52 4.27 -1.31
N GLY A 164 -21.82 3.28 -0.73
CA GLY A 164 -20.44 2.97 -1.08
C GLY A 164 -20.34 2.13 -2.36
N PRO A 165 -19.13 1.89 -2.86
CA PRO A 165 -18.92 1.26 -4.17
C PRO A 165 -19.39 -0.20 -4.22
N ILE A 166 -19.29 -0.92 -3.10
CA ILE A 166 -19.79 -2.30 -2.98
C ILE A 166 -21.32 -2.34 -3.02
N ASP A 167 -21.99 -1.39 -2.36
CA ASP A 167 -23.44 -1.33 -2.34
C ASP A 167 -24.00 -0.89 -3.69
N LEU A 168 -23.33 0.06 -4.36
CA LEU A 168 -23.61 0.45 -5.74
C LEU A 168 -23.50 -0.74 -6.68
N PHE A 169 -22.41 -1.50 -6.59
CA PHE A 169 -22.22 -2.69 -7.41
C PHE A 169 -23.28 -3.77 -7.17
N LYS A 170 -23.67 -4.01 -5.91
CA LYS A 170 -24.76 -4.94 -5.57
C LYS A 170 -26.10 -4.49 -6.14
N PHE A 171 -26.36 -3.18 -6.13
CA PHE A 171 -27.58 -2.63 -6.70
C PHE A 171 -27.60 -2.76 -8.22
N LEU A 172 -26.50 -2.41 -8.90
CA LEU A 172 -26.32 -2.57 -10.35
C LEU A 172 -26.55 -4.01 -10.80
N LYS A 173 -26.02 -4.99 -10.06
CA LYS A 173 -26.20 -6.42 -10.37
C LYS A 173 -27.64 -6.92 -10.38
N ARG A 174 -28.60 -6.17 -9.82
CA ARG A 174 -30.02 -6.52 -9.89
C ARG A 174 -30.61 -6.29 -11.28
N TYR A 175 -29.92 -5.51 -12.10
CA TYR A 175 -30.37 -5.10 -13.42
C TYR A 175 -29.35 -5.56 -14.47
N THR A 176 -29.83 -5.94 -15.66
CA THR A 176 -28.97 -6.41 -16.76
C THR A 176 -28.64 -5.30 -17.77
N CYS A 177 -29.15 -4.09 -17.56
CA CYS A 177 -29.06 -2.97 -18.50
C CYS A 177 -27.83 -2.08 -18.32
N PHE A 178 -26.90 -2.44 -17.44
CA PHE A 178 -25.69 -1.66 -17.16
C PHE A 178 -24.38 -2.48 -17.35
N PRO A 179 -24.16 -3.11 -18.53
CA PRO A 179 -23.01 -3.98 -18.73
C PRO A 179 -21.67 -3.26 -18.56
N ASN A 180 -21.49 -2.08 -19.16
CA ASN A 180 -20.24 -1.31 -19.09
C ASN A 180 -19.94 -0.85 -17.67
N VAL A 181 -20.95 -0.32 -16.98
CA VAL A 181 -20.81 0.13 -15.59
C VAL A 181 -20.49 -1.05 -14.65
N VAL A 182 -21.12 -2.20 -14.85
CA VAL A 182 -20.84 -3.42 -14.06
C VAL A 182 -19.41 -3.91 -14.28
N VAL A 183 -18.88 -3.83 -15.51
CA VAL A 183 -17.47 -4.16 -15.81
C VAL A 183 -16.54 -3.16 -15.11
N ALA A 184 -16.79 -1.86 -15.23
CA ALA A 184 -16.00 -0.82 -14.58
C ALA A 184 -15.92 -1.00 -13.05
N TYR A 185 -17.08 -1.24 -12.39
CA TYR A 185 -17.11 -1.52 -10.95
C TYR A 185 -16.39 -2.82 -10.59
N ARG A 186 -16.47 -3.86 -11.43
CA ARG A 186 -15.78 -5.13 -11.19
C ARG A 186 -14.27 -4.96 -11.24
N ILE A 187 -13.77 -4.25 -12.26
CA ILE A 187 -12.34 -3.92 -12.38
C ILE A 187 -11.92 -3.11 -11.16
N MET A 188 -12.60 -1.98 -10.89
CA MET A 188 -12.30 -1.12 -9.74
C MET A 188 -12.23 -1.87 -8.40
N LEU A 189 -13.18 -2.77 -8.13
CA LEU A 189 -13.24 -3.51 -6.86
C LEU A 189 -12.23 -4.66 -6.76
N THR A 190 -11.65 -5.10 -7.89
CA THR A 190 -10.70 -6.21 -7.92
C THR A 190 -9.26 -5.77 -8.14
N THR A 191 -9.04 -4.55 -8.63
CA THR A 191 -7.69 -4.00 -8.82
C THR A 191 -7.01 -3.81 -7.47
N PRO A 192 -5.84 -4.45 -7.24
CA PRO A 192 -5.10 -4.26 -6.02
C PRO A 192 -4.40 -2.89 -6.03
N VAL A 193 -5.01 -1.89 -5.39
CA VAL A 193 -4.42 -0.54 -5.26
C VAL A 193 -3.29 -0.52 -4.21
N THR A 194 -3.16 -1.57 -3.38
CA THR A 194 -2.09 -1.69 -2.39
C THR A 194 -1.19 -2.88 -2.60
N VAL A 195 0.12 -2.63 -2.43
CA VAL A 195 1.13 -3.67 -2.26
C VAL A 195 0.99 -4.38 -0.90
N ALA A 196 0.14 -3.91 0.02
CA ALA A 196 0.00 -4.44 1.38
C ALA A 196 -0.38 -5.93 1.41
N SER A 197 -1.20 -6.40 0.45
CA SER A 197 -1.50 -7.84 0.33
C SER A 197 -0.24 -8.63 -0.05
N ALA A 198 0.52 -8.16 -1.03
CA ALA A 198 1.79 -8.76 -1.41
C ALA A 198 2.82 -8.71 -0.27
N GLU A 199 2.92 -7.60 0.48
CA GLU A 199 3.80 -7.47 1.65
C GLU A 199 3.44 -8.48 2.75
N ARG A 200 2.14 -8.72 3.00
CA ARG A 200 1.68 -9.75 3.93
C ARG A 200 2.12 -11.14 3.49
N SER A 201 1.97 -11.45 2.20
CA SER A 201 2.44 -12.70 1.59
C SER A 201 3.97 -12.83 1.68
N PHE A 202 4.72 -11.75 1.47
CA PHE A 202 6.18 -11.75 1.64
C PHE A 202 6.62 -11.91 3.09
N SER A 203 5.88 -11.37 4.05
CA SER A 203 6.12 -11.60 5.48
C SER A 203 5.98 -13.09 5.83
N LYS A 204 4.94 -13.77 5.31
CA LYS A 204 4.79 -15.23 5.44
C LYS A 204 5.92 -15.99 4.74
N LEU A 205 6.30 -15.57 3.53
CA LEU A 205 7.42 -16.17 2.81
C LEU A 205 8.74 -16.06 3.56
N LYS A 206 8.98 -14.94 4.26
CA LYS A 206 10.18 -14.75 5.10
C LYS A 206 10.24 -15.78 6.24
N LEU A 207 9.10 -16.15 6.82
CA LEU A 207 9.01 -17.20 7.84
C LEU A 207 9.23 -18.61 7.25
N LEU A 208 8.70 -18.85 6.06
CA LEU A 208 8.84 -20.15 5.38
C LEU A 208 10.28 -20.38 4.88
N LYS A 209 10.90 -19.34 4.30
CA LYS A 209 12.26 -19.36 3.74
C LYS A 209 13.30 -18.89 4.76
N SER A 210 13.48 -19.71 5.80
CA SER A 210 14.56 -19.52 6.78
C SER A 210 15.92 -20.01 6.24
N TYR A 211 17.02 -19.58 6.88
CA TYR A 211 18.39 -19.99 6.53
C TYR A 211 18.56 -21.53 6.45
N LEU A 212 17.96 -22.25 7.41
CA LEU A 212 17.99 -23.72 7.48
C LEU A 212 17.15 -24.42 6.40
N ARG A 213 16.26 -23.68 5.71
CA ARG A 213 15.35 -24.22 4.67
C ARG A 213 15.66 -23.64 3.29
N SER A 214 16.87 -23.11 3.09
CA SER A 214 17.31 -22.42 1.88
C SER A 214 17.40 -23.32 0.64
N THR A 215 17.49 -24.64 0.79
CA THR A 215 17.64 -25.62 -0.28
C THR A 215 16.32 -26.24 -0.78
N MET A 216 15.16 -25.69 -0.40
CA MET A 216 13.86 -26.23 -0.82
C MET A 216 13.58 -25.97 -2.31
N SER A 217 12.88 -26.90 -2.97
CA SER A 217 12.40 -26.70 -4.35
C SER A 217 11.32 -25.62 -4.42
N GLN A 218 11.20 -24.97 -5.57
CA GLN A 218 10.20 -23.92 -5.80
C GLN A 218 8.77 -24.44 -5.65
N GLU A 219 8.49 -25.66 -6.11
CA GLU A 219 7.19 -26.32 -5.96
C GLU A 219 6.79 -26.45 -4.48
N ARG A 220 7.72 -26.91 -3.65
CA ARG A 220 7.49 -27.06 -2.21
C ARG A 220 7.30 -25.71 -1.52
N LEU A 221 8.08 -24.70 -1.91
CA LEU A 221 7.95 -23.34 -1.39
C LEU A 221 6.58 -22.76 -1.73
N ASN A 222 6.15 -22.87 -2.99
CA ASN A 222 4.86 -22.36 -3.46
C ASN A 222 3.69 -23.05 -2.73
N GLY A 223 3.75 -24.38 -2.55
CA GLY A 223 2.73 -25.11 -1.81
C GLY A 223 2.63 -24.68 -0.34
N LEU A 224 3.77 -24.54 0.34
CA LEU A 224 3.79 -24.04 1.72
C LEU A 224 3.32 -22.59 1.84
N ALA A 225 3.68 -21.75 0.87
CA ALA A 225 3.25 -20.36 0.81
C ALA A 225 1.73 -20.26 0.66
N MET A 226 1.14 -21.06 -0.23
CA MET A 226 -0.30 -21.11 -0.44
C MET A 226 -1.03 -21.50 0.85
N ILE A 227 -0.57 -22.55 1.54
CA ILE A 227 -1.13 -22.98 2.83
C ILE A 227 -1.03 -21.87 3.89
N ALA A 228 0.12 -21.19 3.97
CA ALA A 228 0.35 -20.16 4.98
C ALA A 228 -0.40 -18.84 4.72
N ILE A 229 -0.65 -18.50 3.45
CA ILE A 229 -1.41 -17.31 3.04
C ILE A 229 -2.91 -17.56 3.19
N GLU A 230 -3.40 -18.71 2.72
CA GLU A 230 -4.83 -19.07 2.70
C GLU A 230 -5.26 -19.89 3.93
N ASN A 231 -4.60 -19.70 5.07
CA ASN A 231 -4.86 -20.49 6.29
C ASN A 231 -6.33 -20.37 6.76
N GLU A 232 -6.97 -19.22 6.54
CA GLU A 232 -8.39 -19.02 6.87
C GLU A 232 -9.34 -19.91 6.05
N TYR A 233 -8.96 -20.29 4.83
CA TYR A 233 -9.71 -21.26 4.03
C TYR A 233 -9.38 -22.68 4.47
N LEU A 234 -8.13 -22.96 4.83
CA LEU A 234 -7.72 -24.28 5.33
C LEU A 234 -8.47 -24.67 6.61
N GLU A 235 -8.74 -23.71 7.50
CA GLU A 235 -9.53 -23.94 8.71
C GLU A 235 -10.97 -24.41 8.42
N LYS A 236 -11.48 -24.17 7.21
CA LYS A 236 -12.82 -24.61 6.77
C LYS A 236 -12.82 -25.98 6.11
N ILE A 237 -11.65 -26.56 5.84
CA ILE A 237 -11.51 -27.84 5.16
C ILE A 237 -11.40 -28.95 6.22
N GLU A 238 -12.17 -30.03 6.06
CA GLU A 238 -12.05 -31.20 6.93
C GLU A 238 -10.77 -31.97 6.63
N TYR A 239 -9.86 -32.02 7.62
CA TYR A 239 -8.58 -32.72 7.47
C TYR A 239 -8.71 -34.22 7.19
N LYS A 240 -9.80 -34.85 7.64
CA LYS A 240 -10.06 -36.29 7.43
C LYS A 240 -10.19 -36.62 5.96
N ASP A 241 -11.01 -35.86 5.24
CA ASP A 241 -11.21 -36.03 3.79
C ASP A 241 -9.90 -35.88 3.02
N LEU A 242 -9.03 -34.97 3.46
CA LEU A 242 -7.73 -34.72 2.86
C LEU A 242 -6.75 -35.88 3.10
N ILE A 243 -6.78 -36.47 4.30
CA ILE A 243 -5.99 -37.66 4.65
C ILE A 243 -6.49 -38.86 3.84
N ASP A 244 -7.79 -39.05 3.71
CA ASP A 244 -8.40 -40.14 2.96
C ASP A 244 -8.09 -40.02 1.46
N ASP A 245 -8.20 -38.82 0.87
CA ASP A 245 -7.77 -38.57 -0.52
C ASP A 245 -6.28 -38.87 -0.70
N PHE A 246 -5.42 -38.42 0.22
CA PHE A 246 -3.99 -38.71 0.16
C PHE A 246 -3.66 -40.20 0.29
N ALA A 247 -4.39 -40.92 1.15
CA ALA A 247 -4.24 -42.34 1.39
C ALA A 247 -4.74 -43.18 0.21
N SER A 248 -5.78 -42.72 -0.49
CA SER A 248 -6.36 -43.39 -1.67
C SER A 248 -5.44 -43.37 -2.90
N LYS A 249 -4.54 -42.38 -3.01
CA LYS A 249 -3.61 -42.22 -4.15
C LYS A 249 -2.61 -43.36 -4.31
N THR A 250 -2.42 -44.22 -3.31
CA THR A 250 -1.52 -45.39 -3.44
C THR A 250 -1.89 -46.48 -2.43
N ALA A 251 -1.98 -47.73 -2.89
CA ALA A 251 -2.35 -48.87 -2.05
C ALA A 251 -1.48 -49.02 -0.77
N ARG A 252 -0.19 -48.64 -0.85
CA ARG A 252 0.73 -48.64 0.30
C ARG A 252 0.40 -47.57 1.35
N ARG A 253 -0.21 -46.46 0.96
CA ARG A 253 -0.61 -45.37 1.87
C ARG A 253 -1.90 -45.73 2.60
N THR A 254 -2.83 -46.39 1.93
CA THR A 254 -4.10 -46.85 2.50
C THR A 254 -3.91 -47.79 3.70
N THR A 255 -2.82 -48.56 3.73
CA THR A 255 -2.48 -49.42 4.86
C THR A 255 -1.84 -48.67 6.04
N LEU A 256 -1.29 -47.48 5.83
CA LEU A 256 -0.55 -46.69 6.84
C LEU A 256 -1.40 -45.60 7.49
N PHE A 257 -2.41 -45.08 6.78
CA PHE A 257 -3.27 -43.97 7.23
C PHE A 257 -4.68 -44.43 7.65
N LYS A 258 -4.83 -45.72 7.99
CA LYS A 258 -6.08 -46.31 8.48
C LYS A 258 -6.38 -45.93 9.93
#